data_AF-S9SC34-F1
#
_entry.id   AF-S9SC34-F1
#
_cell.length_a   1.000
_cell.length_b   1.000
_cell.length_c   1.000
_cell.angle_alpha   90.00
_cell.angle_beta   90.00
_cell.angle_gamma   90.00
#
_symmetry.space_group_name_H-M   'P 1'
#
loop_
_entity.id
_entity.type
_entity.pdbx_description
1 polymer ?
#
loop_
_entity_poly.entity_id
_entity_poly.type
_entity_poly.pdbx_seq_one_letter_code
_entity_poly.pdbx_strand_id
1 'polypeptide(L)'
;MPRVFSVPGESFLAALDGLLDAGIPNIVCRHEGGAAMMAEATGKLTGQPGICLVTRGPGATNAAAGVHVARQDSTPMILFIGDIERGHRDREAFQEVDFRSMFAPLAKWTAEIGQTERIPEYVARAFHVATSGRPGP
;
A
#
# COMPACT_ATOMS: atom_id res chain seq x y z
N MET A 1 11.77 6.72 -13.49
CA MET A 1 12.42 5.68 -12.67
C MET A 1 11.43 5.25 -11.60
N PRO A 2 11.15 3.95 -11.44
CA PRO A 2 10.23 3.45 -10.42
C PRO A 2 10.75 3.87 -9.03
N ARG A 3 9.86 4.37 -8.19
CA ARG A 3 10.13 4.83 -6.82
C ARG A 3 8.92 4.54 -5.96
N VAL A 4 9.12 4.50 -4.65
CA VAL A 4 8.04 4.32 -3.67
C VAL A 4 8.02 5.49 -2.68
N PHE A 5 6.87 5.71 -2.07
CA PHE A 5 6.69 6.71 -1.01
C PHE A 5 6.35 6.01 0.29
N SER A 6 6.98 6.40 1.40
CA SER A 6 6.69 5.76 2.69
C SER A 6 6.77 6.71 3.87
N VAL A 7 6.06 6.35 4.93
CA VAL A 7 6.42 6.77 6.30
C VAL A 7 6.91 5.51 7.02
N PRO A 8 8.23 5.38 7.26
CA PRO A 8 8.81 4.17 7.83
C PRO A 8 8.15 3.77 9.15
N GLY A 9 7.88 2.49 9.30
CA GLY A 9 7.40 1.88 10.53
C GLY A 9 7.98 0.48 10.71
N GLU A 10 7.96 -0.02 11.94
CA GLU A 10 8.55 -1.32 12.32
C GLU A 10 7.94 -2.51 11.57
N SER A 11 6.70 -2.37 11.08
CA SER A 11 5.89 -3.45 10.51
C SER A 11 6.29 -3.87 9.09
N PHE A 12 7.23 -3.17 8.44
CA PHE A 12 7.67 -3.49 7.08
C PHE A 12 9.16 -3.24 6.84
N LEU A 13 10.01 -3.35 7.88
CA LEU A 13 11.46 -3.16 7.77
C LEU A 13 12.12 -4.03 6.68
N ALA A 14 11.74 -5.30 6.60
CA ALA A 14 12.27 -6.20 5.56
C ALA A 14 11.94 -5.74 4.12
N ALA A 15 10.82 -5.03 3.93
CA ALA A 15 10.50 -4.45 2.62
C ALA A 15 11.39 -3.23 2.32
N LEU A 16 11.77 -2.44 3.34
CA LEU A 16 12.71 -1.34 3.18
C LEU A 16 14.11 -1.83 2.80
N ASP A 17 14.58 -2.90 3.44
CA ASP A 17 15.85 -3.55 3.11
C ASP A 17 15.82 -4.08 1.67
N GLY A 18 14.74 -4.77 1.27
CA GLY A 18 14.57 -5.26 -0.10
C GLY A 18 14.54 -4.15 -1.15
N LEU A 19 13.96 -2.99 -0.85
CA LEU A 19 13.98 -1.82 -1.73
C LEU A 19 15.40 -1.26 -1.89
N LEU A 20 16.16 -1.22 -0.79
CA LEU A 20 17.56 -0.79 -0.78
C LEU A 20 18.42 -1.72 -1.65
N ASP A 21 18.32 -3.04 -1.43
CA ASP A 21 19.06 -4.06 -2.17
C ASP A 21 18.74 -4.03 -3.68
N ALA A 22 17.48 -3.77 -4.02
CA ALA A 22 17.03 -3.65 -5.40
C ALA A 22 17.35 -2.29 -6.06
N GLY A 23 17.92 -1.34 -5.32
CA GLY A 23 18.19 0.01 -5.81
C GLY A 23 16.91 0.82 -6.14
N ILE A 24 15.77 0.46 -5.55
CA ILE A 24 14.50 1.17 -5.74
C ILE A 24 14.46 2.36 -4.76
N PRO A 25 14.39 3.62 -5.23
CA PRO A 25 14.36 4.78 -4.35
C PRO A 25 13.11 4.77 -3.46
N ASN A 26 13.34 4.78 -2.14
CA ASN A 26 12.30 5.04 -1.14
C ASN A 26 12.31 6.52 -0.74
N ILE A 27 11.24 7.24 -1.08
CA ILE A 27 11.05 8.63 -0.69
C ILE A 27 10.35 8.68 0.66
N VAL A 28 11.11 9.01 1.69
CA VAL A 28 10.60 9.12 3.07
C VAL A 28 9.83 10.42 3.25
N CYS A 29 8.54 10.28 3.53
CA CYS A 29 7.61 11.36 3.82
C CYS A 29 7.53 11.64 5.33
N ARG A 30 6.79 12.68 5.71
CA ARG A 30 6.55 13.05 7.12
C ARG A 30 5.14 12.69 7.61
N HIS A 31 4.25 12.32 6.69
CA HIS A 31 2.88 11.94 6.99
C HIS A 31 2.33 11.05 5.88
N GLU A 32 1.54 10.03 6.22
CA GLU A 32 1.08 9.00 5.30
C GLU A 32 0.10 9.54 4.27
N GLY A 33 -0.75 10.49 4.66
CA GLY A 33 -1.61 11.22 3.73
C GLY A 33 -0.81 11.90 2.61
N GLY A 34 0.35 12.49 2.92
CA GLY A 34 1.24 13.07 1.92
C GLY A 34 1.87 12.00 1.02
N ALA A 35 2.34 10.89 1.60
CA ALA A 35 2.90 9.76 0.85
C ALA A 35 1.87 9.17 -0.14
N ALA A 36 0.63 8.98 0.32
CA ALA A 36 -0.47 8.46 -0.49
C ALA A 36 -0.83 9.40 -1.65
N MET A 37 -0.83 10.72 -1.42
CA MET A 37 -1.06 11.71 -2.48
C MET A 37 0.08 11.75 -3.51
N MET A 38 1.34 11.55 -3.09
CA MET A 38 2.46 11.44 -4.02
C MET A 38 2.36 10.17 -4.89
N ALA A 39 1.91 9.07 -4.31
CA ALA A 39 1.61 7.84 -5.04
C ALA A 39 0.46 8.07 -6.04
N GLU A 40 -0.65 8.65 -5.60
CA GLU A 40 -1.77 9.03 -6.49
C GLU A 40 -1.28 9.89 -7.66
N ALA A 41 -0.55 10.97 -7.39
CA ALA A 41 -0.04 11.84 -8.44
C ALA A 41 0.89 11.11 -9.42
N THR A 42 1.71 10.18 -8.93
CA THR A 42 2.56 9.33 -9.78
C THR A 42 1.71 8.48 -10.72
N GLY A 43 0.67 7.84 -10.20
CA GLY A 43 -0.30 7.09 -10.99
C GLY A 43 -0.94 7.94 -12.08
N LYS A 44 -1.39 9.14 -11.69
CA LYS A 44 -2.12 10.07 -12.57
C LYS A 44 -1.25 10.57 -13.72
N LEU A 45 0.00 10.91 -13.43
CA LEU A 45 0.91 11.53 -14.39
C LEU A 45 1.58 10.53 -15.33
N THR A 46 1.73 9.27 -14.91
CA THR A 46 2.52 8.28 -15.65
C THR A 46 1.70 7.14 -16.24
N GLY A 47 0.48 6.91 -15.76
CA GLY A 47 -0.31 5.72 -16.08
C GLY A 47 0.25 4.43 -15.50
N GLN A 48 1.34 4.48 -14.72
CA GLN A 48 1.92 3.35 -13.99
C GLN A 48 1.51 3.42 -12.52
N PRO A 49 1.25 2.29 -11.83
CA PRO A 49 0.85 2.33 -10.43
C PRO A 49 1.81 3.12 -9.54
N GLY A 50 1.27 4.14 -8.84
CA GLY A 50 1.99 4.79 -7.76
C GLY A 50 2.01 3.92 -6.51
N ILE A 51 3.18 3.79 -5.87
CA ILE A 51 3.38 2.85 -4.76
C ILE A 51 3.56 3.60 -3.44
N CYS A 52 2.72 3.30 -2.45
CA CYS A 52 2.80 3.81 -1.09
C CYS A 52 3.00 2.67 -0.09
N LEU A 53 3.92 2.82 0.87
CA LEU A 53 4.12 1.88 1.97
C LEU A 53 3.88 2.58 3.32
N VAL A 54 3.03 1.99 4.15
CA VAL A 54 2.67 2.52 5.47
C VAL A 54 2.58 1.41 6.51
N THR A 55 2.66 1.78 7.78
CA THR A 55 2.46 0.84 8.88
C THR A 55 0.96 0.56 9.12
N ARG A 56 0.66 -0.48 9.88
CA ARG A 56 -0.64 -0.82 10.48
C ARG A 56 -1.28 0.34 11.25
N GLY A 57 -2.54 0.13 11.64
CA GLY A 57 -3.40 1.08 12.35
C GLY A 57 -3.30 2.51 11.82
N PRO A 58 -2.65 3.44 12.55
CA PRO A 58 -2.59 4.85 12.19
C PRO A 58 -1.99 5.12 10.82
N GLY A 59 -0.98 4.34 10.40
CA GLY A 59 -0.33 4.57 9.11
C GLY A 59 -1.29 4.36 7.94
N ALA A 60 -1.97 3.22 7.96
CA ALA A 60 -3.02 2.88 7.01
C ALA A 60 -4.19 3.87 7.05
N THR A 61 -4.69 4.24 8.24
CA THR A 61 -5.80 5.19 8.37
C THR A 61 -5.45 6.57 7.84
N ASN A 62 -4.22 7.05 8.08
CA ASN A 62 -3.74 8.34 7.58
C ASN A 62 -3.57 8.35 6.05
N ALA A 63 -3.30 7.19 5.43
CA ALA A 63 -3.18 7.05 3.98
C ALA A 63 -4.53 6.99 3.24
N ALA A 64 -5.64 6.72 3.95
CA ALA A 64 -6.94 6.42 3.35
C ALA A 64 -7.47 7.53 2.44
N ALA A 65 -7.16 8.80 2.73
CA ALA A 65 -7.55 9.92 1.89
C ALA A 65 -6.97 9.82 0.46
N GLY A 66 -5.70 9.42 0.32
CA GLY A 66 -5.08 9.26 -1.01
C GLY A 66 -5.65 8.09 -1.80
N VAL A 67 -5.98 6.99 -1.11
CA VAL A 67 -6.69 5.84 -1.73
C VAL A 67 -8.07 6.28 -2.23
N HIS A 68 -8.82 7.04 -1.44
CA HIS A 68 -10.12 7.53 -1.85
C HIS A 68 -10.05 8.43 -3.09
N VAL A 69 -9.09 9.36 -3.13
CA VAL A 69 -8.85 10.22 -4.31
C VAL A 69 -8.50 9.37 -5.53
N ALA A 70 -7.55 8.44 -5.40
CA ALA A 70 -7.17 7.55 -6.50
C ALA A 70 -8.36 6.76 -7.06
N ARG A 71 -9.29 6.33 -6.20
CA ARG A 71 -10.50 5.61 -6.61
C ARG A 71 -11.49 6.49 -7.37
N GLN A 72 -11.73 7.71 -6.91
CA GLN A 72 -12.62 8.65 -7.59
C GLN A 72 -12.05 9.01 -8.97
N ASP A 73 -10.75 9.26 -9.02
CA ASP A 73 -10.06 9.68 -10.24
C ASP A 73 -9.70 8.53 -11.18
N SER A 74 -9.91 7.28 -10.74
CA SER A 74 -9.55 6.07 -11.51
C SER A 74 -8.05 6.03 -11.82
N THR A 75 -7.25 6.41 -10.83
CA THR A 75 -5.80 6.48 -10.91
C THR A 75 -5.18 5.15 -10.47
N PRO A 76 -4.23 4.56 -11.24
CA PRO A 76 -3.56 3.34 -10.80
C PRO A 76 -2.66 3.62 -9.58
N MET A 77 -2.93 2.95 -8.48
CA MET A 77 -2.18 3.10 -7.22
C MET A 77 -2.12 1.75 -6.50
N ILE A 78 -1.11 1.52 -5.68
CA ILE A 78 -1.03 0.38 -4.77
C ILE A 78 -0.58 0.89 -3.39
N LEU A 79 -1.36 0.55 -2.36
CA LEU A 79 -1.00 0.78 -0.97
C LEU A 79 -0.58 -0.55 -0.33
N PHE A 80 0.68 -0.64 0.09
CA PHE A 80 1.17 -1.72 0.95
C PHE A 80 1.08 -1.29 2.41
N ILE A 81 0.52 -2.18 3.23
CA ILE A 81 0.36 -1.97 4.67
C ILE A 81 1.19 -3.06 5.37
N GLY A 82 2.15 -2.66 6.20
CA GLY A 82 2.82 -3.57 7.12
C GLY A 82 1.86 -3.93 8.26
N ASP A 83 1.61 -5.22 8.48
CA ASP A 83 0.61 -5.70 9.44
C ASP A 83 1.23 -6.29 10.73
N ILE A 84 0.40 -6.78 11.65
CA ILE A 84 0.82 -7.53 12.84
C ILE A 84 1.31 -8.94 12.47
N GLU A 85 2.07 -9.56 13.39
CA GLU A 85 2.40 -10.98 13.25
C GLU A 85 1.14 -11.84 13.30
N ARG A 86 1.04 -12.82 12.39
CA ARG A 86 -0.17 -13.66 12.21
C ARG A 86 -0.61 -14.36 13.51
N GLY A 87 0.34 -14.79 14.35
CA GLY A 87 0.06 -15.46 15.63
C GLY A 87 -0.56 -14.56 16.70
N HIS A 88 -0.58 -13.25 16.46
CA HIS A 88 -1.16 -12.25 17.35
C HIS A 88 -2.55 -11.76 16.89
N ARG A 89 -3.07 -12.27 15.77
CA ARG A 89 -4.41 -11.89 15.27
C ARG A 89 -5.53 -12.36 16.19
N ASP A 90 -6.64 -11.61 16.20
CA ASP A 90 -7.85 -11.85 16.99
C ASP A 90 -7.58 -11.86 18.50
N ARG A 91 -6.52 -11.17 18.92
CA ARG A 91 -6.08 -11.02 20.31
C ARG A 91 -6.04 -9.56 20.75
N GLU A 92 -6.71 -8.68 20.00
CA GLU A 92 -6.63 -7.23 20.18
C GLU A 92 -5.17 -6.76 20.18
N ALA A 93 -4.40 -7.24 19.19
CA ALA A 93 -3.01 -6.86 19.08
C ALA A 93 -2.88 -5.36 18.86
N PHE A 94 -1.74 -4.81 19.29
CA PHE A 94 -1.48 -3.39 19.16
C PHE A 94 -1.62 -2.92 17.70
N GLN A 95 -2.57 -2.00 17.47
CA GLN A 95 -2.90 -1.43 16.16
C GLN A 95 -3.52 -2.40 15.13
N GLU A 96 -4.13 -3.50 15.59
CA GLU A 96 -4.88 -4.44 14.76
C GLU A 96 -6.12 -3.77 14.12
N VAL A 97 -6.27 -3.92 12.80
CA VAL A 97 -7.42 -3.40 12.03
C VAL A 97 -7.74 -4.40 10.92
N ASP A 98 -9.04 -4.67 10.68
CA ASP A 98 -9.45 -5.40 9.49
C ASP A 98 -9.35 -4.50 8.23
N PHE A 99 -8.16 -4.50 7.62
CA PHE A 99 -7.89 -3.69 6.44
C PHE A 99 -8.69 -4.11 5.21
N ARG A 100 -9.12 -5.38 5.11
CA ARG A 100 -9.96 -5.81 3.98
C ARG A 100 -11.30 -5.11 4.03
N SER A 101 -11.95 -5.13 5.20
CA SER A 101 -13.23 -4.46 5.42
C SER A 101 -13.10 -2.94 5.35
N MET A 102 -12.04 -2.37 5.96
CA MET A 102 -11.82 -0.93 5.98
C MET A 102 -11.61 -0.33 4.59
N PHE A 103 -10.81 -0.97 3.74
CA PHE A 103 -10.49 -0.45 2.41
C PHE A 103 -11.41 -0.97 1.30
N ALA A 104 -12.26 -1.98 1.54
CA ALA A 104 -13.20 -2.50 0.54
C ALA A 104 -14.03 -1.41 -0.20
N PRO A 105 -14.57 -0.37 0.46
CA PRO A 105 -15.29 0.68 -0.25
C PRO A 105 -14.37 1.69 -0.97
N LEU A 106 -13.08 1.72 -0.62
CA LEU A 106 -12.11 2.70 -1.12
C LEU A 106 -11.25 2.15 -2.25
N ALA A 107 -10.93 0.85 -2.27
CA ALA A 107 -10.03 0.23 -3.25
C ALA A 107 -10.78 -0.73 -4.18
N LYS A 108 -10.30 -0.85 -5.41
CA LYS A 108 -10.82 -1.78 -6.42
C LYS A 108 -10.60 -3.22 -5.97
N TRP A 109 -9.51 -3.46 -5.24
CA TRP A 109 -9.21 -4.75 -4.66
C TRP A 109 -8.45 -4.59 -3.35
N THR A 110 -8.90 -5.30 -2.33
CA THR A 110 -8.22 -5.42 -1.04
C THR A 110 -7.93 -6.88 -0.77
N ALA A 111 -6.73 -7.14 -0.25
CA ALA A 111 -6.32 -8.49 0.08
C ALA A 111 -5.25 -8.49 1.15
N GLU A 112 -5.13 -9.63 1.82
CA GLU A 112 -4.16 -9.86 2.87
C GLU A 112 -3.38 -11.13 2.53
N ILE A 113 -2.07 -11.09 2.75
CA ILE A 113 -1.17 -12.17 2.39
C ILE A 113 -0.92 -13.06 3.61
N GLY A 114 -1.64 -14.17 3.67
CA GLY A 114 -1.54 -15.13 4.79
C GLY A 114 -0.38 -16.13 4.67
N GLN A 115 0.33 -16.16 3.54
CA GLN A 115 1.42 -17.10 3.24
C GLN A 115 2.51 -16.41 2.42
N THR A 116 3.77 -16.55 2.83
CA THR A 116 4.90 -15.82 2.25
C THR A 116 5.13 -16.20 0.78
N GLU A 117 4.90 -17.47 0.45
CA GLU A 117 5.07 -18.03 -0.89
C GLU A 117 4.12 -17.42 -1.92
N ARG A 118 3.02 -16.80 -1.45
CA ARG A 118 2.01 -16.15 -2.29
C ARG A 118 2.30 -14.68 -2.55
N ILE A 119 3.33 -14.09 -1.95
CA ILE A 119 3.70 -12.68 -2.18
C ILE A 119 3.83 -12.37 -3.68
N PRO A 120 4.56 -13.16 -4.51
CA PRO A 120 4.69 -12.87 -5.94
C PRO A 120 3.35 -12.84 -6.67
N GLU A 121 2.43 -13.76 -6.35
CA GLU A 121 1.09 -13.83 -6.92
C GLU A 121 0.27 -12.58 -6.58
N TYR A 122 0.25 -12.18 -5.31
CA TYR A 122 -0.55 -11.03 -4.85
C TYR A 122 -0.02 -9.71 -5.40
N VAL A 123 1.31 -9.56 -5.44
CA VAL A 123 1.94 -8.37 -6.03
C VAL A 123 1.62 -8.30 -7.52
N ALA A 124 1.83 -9.39 -8.28
CA ALA A 124 1.49 -9.42 -9.70
C ALA A 124 0.00 -9.07 -9.96
N ARG A 125 -0.90 -9.62 -9.13
CA ARG A 125 -2.32 -9.32 -9.18
C ARG A 125 -2.61 -7.85 -8.84
N ALA A 126 -1.96 -7.27 -7.83
CA ALA A 126 -2.13 -5.86 -7.46
C ALA A 126 -1.84 -4.95 -8.66
N PHE A 127 -0.70 -5.16 -9.33
CA PHE A 127 -0.32 -4.39 -10.51
C PHE A 127 -1.30 -4.59 -11.68
N HIS A 128 -1.73 -5.82 -11.93
CA HIS A 128 -2.71 -6.10 -12.97
C HIS A 128 -4.07 -5.44 -12.67
N VAL A 129 -4.56 -5.54 -11.45
CA VAL A 129 -5.85 -4.98 -11.04
C VAL A 129 -5.82 -3.45 -11.06
N ALA A 130 -4.74 -2.84 -10.57
CA ALA A 130 -4.61 -1.39 -10.54
C ALA A 130 -4.65 -0.74 -11.93
N THR A 131 -4.21 -1.47 -12.97
CA THR A 131 -4.06 -0.95 -14.35
C THR A 131 -5.13 -1.44 -15.34
N SER A 132 -5.76 -2.60 -15.10
CA SER A 132 -6.71 -3.21 -16.03
C SER A 132 -8.08 -2.52 -16.04
N GLY A 133 -8.74 -2.47 -17.21
CA GLY A 133 -10.08 -1.89 -17.34
C GLY A 133 -10.12 -0.44 -16.90
N ARG A 134 -11.05 -0.08 -15.99
CA ARG A 134 -10.98 1.20 -15.26
C ARG A 134 -9.87 1.09 -14.20
N PRO A 135 -8.79 1.90 -14.28
CA PRO A 135 -7.72 1.84 -13.30
C PRO A 135 -8.21 2.31 -11.92
N GLY A 136 -7.44 2.01 -10.88
CA GLY A 136 -7.79 2.37 -9.52
C GLY A 136 -6.80 1.82 -8.49
N PRO A 137 -6.98 2.17 -7.22
CA PRO A 137 -6.20 1.66 -6.10
C PRO A 137 -6.60 0.24 -5.68
#